data_AF-A0A932YTP2-F1
#
_entry.id   AF-A0A932YTP2-F1
#
_cell.length_a   1.000
_cell.length_b   1.000
_cell.length_c   1.000
_cell.angle_alpha   90.00
_cell.angle_beta   90.00
_cell.angle_gamma   90.00
#
_symmetry.space_group_name_H-M   'P 1'
#
loop_
_entity.id
_entity.type
_entity.pdbx_description
1 polymer ?
#
loop_
_entity_poly.entity_id
_entity_poly.type
_entity_poly.pdbx_seq_one_letter_code
_entity_poly.pdbx_strand_id
1 'polypeptide(L)' 'MKITELRQKSKEELKKMLEEWQEKLRALYFDLKAGKLKNVREVRTAKKDIAKILTLLNSKPQK' A
#
# COMPACT_ATOMS: atom_id res chain seq x y z
N MET A 1 6.21 -4.44 -4.12
CA MET A 1 6.10 -5.83 -3.59
C MET A 1 5.81 -6.88 -4.68
N LYS A 2 6.22 -8.15 -4.47
CA LYS A 2 5.84 -9.33 -5.28
C LYS A 2 4.48 -9.86 -4.81
N ILE A 3 3.63 -10.25 -5.76
CA ILE A 3 2.23 -10.68 -5.53
C ILE A 3 2.15 -12.01 -4.77
N THR A 4 3.20 -12.84 -4.84
CA THR A 4 3.27 -14.17 -4.25
C THR A 4 3.30 -14.16 -2.72
N GLU A 5 4.02 -13.23 -2.10
CA GLU A 5 4.10 -13.09 -0.64
C GLU A 5 2.78 -12.57 -0.04
N LEU A 6 2.11 -11.67 -0.76
CA LEU A 6 0.82 -11.12 -0.35
C LEU A 6 -0.33 -12.15 -0.47
N ARG A 7 -0.17 -13.20 -1.29
CA ARG A 7 -1.13 -14.31 -1.36
C ARG A 7 -1.01 -15.29 -0.19
N GLN A 8 0.19 -15.46 0.38
CA GLN A 8 0.43 -16.35 1.52
C GLN A 8 0.01 -15.74 2.85
N LYS A 9 -0.01 -14.41 2.96
CA LYS A 9 -0.43 -13.70 4.18
C LYS A 9 -1.93 -13.77 4.41
N SER A 10 -2.32 -13.81 5.68
CA SER A 10 -3.73 -13.82 6.10
C SER A 10 -4.42 -12.49 5.78
N LYS A 11 -5.75 -12.52 5.59
CA LYS A 11 -6.55 -11.30 5.32
C LYS A 11 -6.33 -10.21 6.38
N GLU A 12 -6.09 -10.61 7.63
CA GLU A 12 -5.83 -9.71 8.76
C GLU A 12 -4.45 -9.05 8.67
N GLU A 13 -3.41 -9.78 8.30
CA GLU A 13 -2.07 -9.21 8.07
C GLU A 13 -2.07 -8.27 6.87
N LEU A 14 -2.81 -8.59 5.81
CA LEU A 14 -2.97 -7.71 4.67
C LEU A 14 -3.65 -6.39 5.07
N LYS A 15 -4.67 -6.43 5.94
CA LYS A 15 -5.32 -5.23 6.48
C LYS A 15 -4.35 -4.39 7.33
N LYS A 16 -3.60 -5.03 8.24
CA LYS A 16 -2.60 -4.32 9.08
C LYS A 16 -1.52 -3.65 8.23
N MET A 17 -0.98 -4.36 7.23
CA MET A 17 -0.02 -3.76 6.30
C MET A 17 -0.66 -2.60 5.53
N LEU A 18 -1.93 -2.72 5.12
CA LEU A 18 -2.64 -1.67 4.40
C LEU A 18 -2.74 -0.37 5.24
N GLU A 19 -3.05 -0.49 6.53
CA GLU A 19 -3.06 0.65 7.47
C GLU A 19 -1.68 1.31 7.59
N GLU A 20 -0.62 0.52 7.80
CA GLU A 20 0.75 1.05 7.85
C GLU A 20 1.14 1.78 6.55
N TRP A 21 0.79 1.20 5.40
CA TRP A 21 1.06 1.81 4.10
C TRP A 21 0.25 3.09 3.88
N GLN A 22 -0.99 3.16 4.37
CA GLN A 22 -1.81 4.37 4.34
C GLN A 22 -1.25 5.48 5.23
N GLU A 23 -0.76 5.16 6.42
CA GLU A 23 -0.08 6.13 7.29
C GLU A 23 1.20 6.65 6.65
N LYS A 24 2.04 5.77 6.10
CA LYS A 24 3.22 6.18 5.32
C LYS A 24 2.84 7.08 4.15
N LEU A 25 1.74 6.77 3.46
CA LEU A 25 1.26 7.60 2.35
C LEU A 25 0.81 8.98 2.83
N ARG A 26 0.16 9.07 4.00
CA ARG A 26 -0.18 10.35 4.63
C ARG A 26 1.06 11.15 4.97
N ALA A 27 2.06 10.56 5.63
CA ALA A 27 3.31 11.22 5.95
C ALA A 27 4.01 11.75 4.68
N LEU A 28 4.13 10.90 3.66
CA LEU A 28 4.68 11.29 2.35
C LEU A 28 3.86 12.40 1.67
N TYR A 29 2.53 12.43 1.87
CA TYR A 29 1.68 13.49 1.33
C TYR A 29 1.90 14.82 2.06
N PHE A 30 2.11 14.78 3.37
CA PHE A 30 2.49 15.94 4.17
C PHE A 30 3.86 16.48 3.74
N ASP A 31 4.85 15.61 3.59
CA ASP A 31 6.19 16.00 3.12
C ASP A 31 6.18 16.54 1.68
N LEU A 32 5.29 16.00 0.83
CA LEU A 32 5.05 16.51 -0.53
C LEU A 32 4.40 17.88 -0.52
N LYS A 33 3.37 18.09 0.32
CA LYS A 33 2.72 19.38 0.54
C LYS A 33 3.67 20.42 1.13
N ALA A 34 4.59 19.99 2.00
CA ALA A 34 5.62 20.83 2.60
C ALA A 34 6.74 21.20 1.62
N GLY A 35 6.72 20.71 0.37
CA GLY A 35 7.69 21.06 -0.68
C GLY A 35 9.10 20.51 -0.47
N LYS A 36 9.30 19.62 0.52
CA LYS A 36 10.60 19.00 0.83
C LYS A 36 10.81 17.65 0.14
N LEU A 37 9.82 17.15 -0.58
CA LEU A 37 9.85 15.79 -1.12
C LEU A 37 10.66 15.72 -2.43
N LYS A 38 11.93 15.31 -2.32
CA LYS A 38 12.80 15.02 -3.48
C LYS A 38 12.30 13.82 -4.30
N ASN A 39 11.55 12.90 -3.69
CA ASN A 39 11.17 11.61 -4.29
C ASN A 39 9.65 11.45 -4.46
N VAL A 40 9.05 12.21 -5.39
CA VAL A 40 7.64 12.03 -5.80
C VAL A 40 7.35 10.60 -6.28
N ARG A 41 8.38 9.88 -6.75
CA ARG A 41 8.28 8.46 -7.15
C ARG A 41 7.87 7.53 -6.01
N GLU A 42 8.28 7.79 -4.77
CA GLU A 42 7.94 6.95 -3.62
C GLU A 42 6.43 6.94 -3.33
N VAL A 43 5.78 8.09 -3.48
CA VAL A 43 4.30 8.20 -3.35
C VAL A 43 3.60 7.33 -4.38
N ARG A 44 4.11 7.34 -5.62
CA ARG A 44 3.53 6.56 -6.72
C ARG A 44 3.73 5.06 -6.52
N THR A 45 4.88 4.63 -5.99
CA THR A 45 5.12 3.22 -5.63
C THR A 45 4.27 2.78 -4.46
N ALA A 46 4.14 3.59 -3.41
CA ALA A 46 3.28 3.30 -2.26
C ALA A 46 1.81 3.14 -2.69
N LYS A 47 1.29 4.05 -3.53
CA LYS A 47 -0.07 3.92 -4.12
C LYS A 47 -0.24 2.62 -4.91
N LYS A 48 0.75 2.23 -5.70
CA LYS A 48 0.71 0.97 -6.47
C LYS A 48 0.72 -0.26 -5.58
N ASP A 49 1.52 -0.26 -4.51
CA ASP A 49 1.56 -1.40 -3.60
C ASP A 49 0.25 -1.52 -2.79
N ILE A 50 -0.36 -0.41 -2.34
CA ILE A 50 -1.72 -0.44 -1.74
C ILE A 50 -2.76 -1.00 -2.73
N ALA A 51 -2.74 -0.55 -3.98
CA ALA A 51 -3.68 -1.02 -5.00
C ALA A 51 -3.55 -2.54 -5.22
N LYS A 52 -2.33 -3.09 -5.21
CA LYS A 52 -2.10 -4.54 -5.31
C LYS A 52 -2.65 -5.30 -4.10
N ILE A 53 -2.48 -4.77 -2.89
CA ILE A 53 -3.02 -5.37 -1.65
C ILE A 53 -4.55 -5.39 -1.70
N LEU A 54 -5.18 -4.28 -2.07
CA LEU A 54 -6.64 -4.20 -2.25
C LEU A 54 -7.14 -5.16 -3.32
N THR A 55 -6.43 -5.25 -4.45
CA THR A 55 -6.77 -6.17 -5.54
C THR A 55 -6.71 -7.62 -5.04
N LEU A 56 -5.72 -7.98 -4.24
CA LEU A 56 -5.59 -9.33 -3.67
C LEU A 56 -6.68 -9.66 -2.65
N LEU A 57 -7.08 -8.67 -1.82
CA LEU A 57 -8.20 -8.81 -0.90
C LEU A 57 -9.53 -9.05 -1.66
N ASN A 58 -9.72 -8.36 -2.79
CA ASN A 58 -10.93 -8.46 -3.60
C ASN A 58 -10.92 -9.68 -4.56
N SER A 59 -9.73 -10.12 -4.99
CA SER A 59 -9.52 -11.26 -5.89
C SER A 59 -9.64 -12.63 -5.19
N LYS A 60 -9.97 -12.69 -3.90
CA LYS A 60 -10.57 -13.90 -3.31
C LYS A 60 -12.08 -13.80 -3.54
N PRO A 61 -12.63 -14.27 -4.68
CA PRO A 61 -14.07 -14.43 -4.81
C PRO A 61 -14.49 -15.35 -3.67
N GLN A 62 -15.31 -14.82 -2.77
CA GLN A 62 -16.23 -15.62 -1.99
C GLN A 62 -17.11 -16.35 -3.02
N LYS A 63 -16.81 -17.64 -3.22
CA LYS A 63 -17.77 -18.65 -3.61
C LYS A 63 -18.09 -19.45 -2.36
#